data_AF-A0A8C2CHH0-F1
#
_entry.id   AF-A0A8C2CHH0-F1
#
_cell.length_a   1.000
_cell.length_b   1.000
_cell.length_c   1.000
_cell.angle_alpha   90.00
_cell.angle_beta   90.00
_cell.angle_gamma   90.00
#
_symmetry.space_group_name_H-M   'P 1'
#
loop_
_entity.id
_entity.type
_entity.pdbx_description
1 polymer ?
#
loop_
_entity_poly.entity_id
_entity_poly.type
_entity_poly.pdbx_seq_one_letter_code
_entity_poly.pdbx_strand_id
1 'polypeptide(L)'
;LQIYCNATGSLLLTKRNTAVNQTIPYETSKIKTYTDFPWSGRRLGRCAVVGSGGILKNSSCGREIDSADFVIRFNSAYINDSDVGLKTDLITINPSQIQFSSLLERVSVYGNATLAIPAFAYTFCTGKSIKALKLLHPIRPHQPVAFFSPIYLRTLDRFWKGRGLKSIRLSSGFMLINTALELCEDVHVYGFWPFGADLQDNPVPYHYYDQLRPHPYMHKMPEEFVRLLQLHSQGALTLHLQPCSLDTP
;
A
#
# COMPACT_ATOMS: atom_id res chain seq x y z
N LEU A 1 -0.66 17.95 -0.35
CA LEU A 1 -0.72 16.70 0.45
C LEU A 1 -0.09 16.90 1.83
N GLN A 2 1.19 17.29 1.89
CA GLN A 2 1.96 17.48 3.14
C GLN A 2 1.41 18.49 4.16
N ILE A 3 0.54 19.41 3.74
CA ILE A 3 -0.14 20.36 4.67
C ILE A 3 -1.30 19.67 5.42
N TYR A 4 -1.91 18.65 4.81
CA TYR A 4 -3.14 18.01 5.32
C TYR A 4 -2.91 16.61 5.86
N CYS A 5 -1.85 15.95 5.40
CA CYS A 5 -1.41 14.63 5.82
C CYS A 5 0.06 14.73 6.23
N ASN A 6 0.45 13.92 7.22
CA ASN A 6 1.85 13.79 7.64
C ASN A 6 2.18 12.31 7.86
N ALA A 7 2.51 11.58 6.79
CA ALA A 7 2.92 10.18 6.88
C ALA A 7 4.10 9.97 7.84
N THR A 8 5.00 10.94 7.90
CA THR A 8 6.18 10.93 8.75
C THR A 8 5.77 10.89 10.22
N GLY A 9 6.00 9.74 10.86
CA GLY A 9 5.68 9.54 12.27
C GLY A 9 4.20 9.29 12.59
N SER A 10 3.28 9.37 11.61
CA SER A 10 1.84 9.11 11.84
C SER A 10 1.25 7.97 11.01
N LEU A 11 1.96 7.47 9.97
CA LEU A 11 1.49 6.35 9.15
C LEU A 11 1.21 5.09 9.99
N LEU A 12 2.13 4.76 10.90
CA LEU A 12 2.09 3.56 11.73
C LEU A 12 1.92 3.94 13.21
N LEU A 13 1.17 3.14 13.94
CA LEU A 13 1.08 3.23 15.40
C LEU A 13 2.40 2.74 16.02
N THR A 14 2.94 3.52 16.94
CA THR A 14 4.19 3.27 17.64
C THR A 14 4.07 3.62 19.12
N LYS A 15 5.01 3.13 19.95
CA LYS A 15 5.09 3.55 21.36
C LYS A 15 5.33 5.06 21.54
N ARG A 16 5.80 5.76 20.50
CA ARG A 16 6.05 7.21 20.54
C ARG A 16 4.80 8.04 20.26
N ASN A 17 3.90 7.54 19.41
CA ASN A 17 2.71 8.30 18.98
C ASN A 17 1.38 7.74 19.53
N THR A 18 1.43 6.65 20.31
CA THR A 18 0.25 6.02 20.93
C THR A 18 0.55 5.69 22.38
N ALA A 19 -0.19 6.30 23.30
CA ALA A 19 -0.03 6.04 24.73
C ALA A 19 -0.68 4.71 25.14
N VAL A 20 -0.14 4.08 26.20
CA VAL A 20 -0.77 2.91 26.82
C VAL A 20 -2.15 3.32 27.35
N ASN A 21 -3.16 2.47 27.13
CA ASN A 21 -4.58 2.72 27.44
C ASN A 21 -5.27 3.83 26.62
N GLN A 22 -4.61 4.37 25.60
CA GLN A 22 -5.28 5.26 24.65
C GLN A 22 -6.36 4.50 23.87
N THR A 23 -7.54 5.10 23.75
CA THR A 23 -8.60 4.56 22.89
C THR A 23 -8.27 4.87 21.42
N ILE A 24 -8.18 3.83 20.59
CA ILE A 24 -7.89 3.95 19.16
C ILE A 24 -9.22 3.87 18.39
N PRO A 25 -9.66 4.94 17.71
CA PRO A 25 -10.91 4.91 16.97
C PRO A 25 -10.73 4.12 15.66
N TYR A 26 -11.76 3.37 15.26
CA TYR A 26 -11.77 2.72 13.94
C TYR A 26 -11.80 3.74 12.82
N GLU A 27 -11.02 3.55 11.75
CA GLU A 27 -10.93 4.40 10.55
C GLU A 27 -12.32 4.78 10.02
N THR A 28 -13.23 3.79 10.00
CA THR A 28 -14.60 3.92 9.47
C THR A 28 -15.63 4.47 10.46
N SER A 29 -15.25 4.76 11.71
CA SER A 29 -16.16 5.38 12.69
C SER A 29 -16.54 6.81 12.29
N LYS A 30 -17.69 7.32 12.77
CA LYS A 30 -18.13 8.70 12.49
C LYS A 30 -17.46 9.77 13.37
N ILE A 31 -16.54 9.39 14.25
CA ILE A 31 -15.92 10.31 15.22
C ILE A 31 -14.97 11.29 14.49
N LYS A 32 -15.14 12.59 14.77
CA LYS A 32 -14.23 13.64 14.30
C LYS A 32 -13.02 13.70 15.22
N THR A 33 -11.91 13.09 14.82
CA THR A 33 -10.60 13.31 15.43
C THR A 33 -9.87 14.39 14.65
N TYR A 34 -9.39 15.41 15.37
CA TYR A 34 -8.38 16.34 14.89
C TYR A 34 -7.07 15.98 15.59
N THR A 35 -6.00 15.89 14.82
CA THR A 35 -4.66 15.71 15.36
C THR A 35 -3.71 16.58 14.55
N ASP A 36 -3.15 17.60 15.21
CA ASP A 36 -1.95 18.27 14.75
C ASP A 36 -0.74 17.40 15.12
N PHE A 37 0.12 17.12 14.14
CA PHE A 37 1.35 16.35 14.37
C PHE A 37 2.52 17.03 13.67
N PRO A 38 3.51 17.54 14.42
CA PRO A 38 4.66 18.20 13.82
C PRO A 38 5.89 17.26 13.77
N TRP A 39 6.74 17.54 12.78
CA TRP A 39 8.16 17.21 12.62
C TRP A 39 8.62 16.07 11.69
N SER A 40 9.84 16.35 11.20
CA SER A 40 10.57 15.91 10.02
C SER A 40 11.31 14.59 10.18
N GLY A 41 11.24 13.78 9.13
CA GLY A 41 12.16 12.68 8.85
C GLY A 41 12.89 12.99 7.55
N ARG A 42 14.09 12.41 7.38
CA ARG A 42 14.79 12.41 6.10
C ARG A 42 13.90 11.69 5.08
N ARG A 43 13.66 12.31 3.92
CA ARG A 43 12.93 11.65 2.83
C ARG A 43 13.70 10.40 2.40
N LEU A 44 12.97 9.32 2.12
CA LEU A 44 13.48 8.16 1.42
C LEU A 44 13.90 8.59 0.00
N GLY A 45 14.84 7.89 -0.63
CA GLY A 45 15.23 8.15 -2.02
C GLY A 45 14.14 7.73 -3.00
N ARG A 46 14.49 6.90 -3.98
CA ARG A 46 13.55 6.37 -4.97
C ARG A 46 12.67 5.28 -4.35
N CYS A 47 11.36 5.46 -4.40
CA CYS A 47 10.39 4.47 -3.95
C CYS A 47 9.67 3.80 -5.12
N ALA A 48 9.54 2.48 -5.07
CA ALA A 48 8.67 1.71 -5.97
C ALA A 48 7.42 1.24 -5.22
N VAL A 49 6.24 1.61 -5.72
CA VAL A 49 4.95 1.13 -5.19
C VAL A 49 4.36 0.14 -6.19
N VAL A 50 4.36 -1.14 -5.82
CA VAL A 50 4.04 -2.25 -6.71
C VAL A 50 2.66 -2.80 -6.38
N GLY A 51 1.68 -2.37 -7.18
CA GLY A 51 0.31 -2.87 -7.16
C GLY A 51 0.21 -4.30 -7.70
N SER A 52 -1.00 -4.86 -7.65
CA SER A 52 -1.25 -6.24 -8.05
C SER A 52 -1.79 -6.41 -9.46
N GLY A 53 -1.95 -5.34 -10.23
CA GLY A 53 -2.61 -5.34 -11.54
C GLY A 53 -1.94 -6.26 -12.56
N GLY A 54 -2.74 -6.93 -13.38
CA GLY A 54 -2.26 -7.87 -14.39
C GLY A 54 -1.39 -7.26 -15.49
N ILE A 55 -1.37 -5.94 -15.62
CA ILE A 55 -0.50 -5.20 -16.56
C ILE A 55 0.99 -5.49 -16.32
N LEU A 56 1.36 -6.00 -15.13
CA LEU A 56 2.74 -6.39 -14.83
C LEU A 56 3.14 -7.74 -15.43
N LYS A 57 2.19 -8.56 -15.90
CA LYS A 57 2.51 -9.86 -16.46
C LYS A 57 3.33 -9.69 -17.75
N ASN A 58 4.49 -10.34 -17.82
CA ASN A 58 5.47 -10.21 -18.91
C ASN A 58 6.00 -8.78 -19.12
N SER A 59 6.00 -7.96 -18.07
CA SER A 59 6.48 -6.57 -18.14
C SER A 59 8.00 -6.45 -18.04
N SER A 60 8.70 -7.47 -17.53
CA SER A 60 10.16 -7.43 -17.29
C SER A 60 10.61 -6.29 -16.36
N CYS A 61 9.70 -5.75 -15.54
CA CYS A 61 9.98 -4.62 -14.65
C CYS A 61 10.71 -4.99 -13.36
N GLY A 62 11.00 -6.28 -13.11
CA GLY A 62 11.50 -6.73 -11.81
C GLY A 62 12.84 -6.12 -11.42
N ARG A 63 13.77 -6.01 -12.37
CA ARG A 63 15.07 -5.35 -12.13
C ARG A 63 14.93 -3.86 -11.80
N GLU A 64 14.08 -3.14 -12.54
CA GLU A 64 13.86 -1.72 -12.32
C GLU A 64 13.15 -1.45 -10.98
N ILE A 65 12.23 -2.35 -10.58
CA ILE A 65 11.59 -2.29 -9.25
C ILE A 65 12.62 -2.50 -8.15
N ASP A 66 13.50 -3.50 -8.29
CA ASP A 66 14.48 -3.86 -7.27
C ASP A 66 15.62 -2.82 -7.13
N SER A 67 15.81 -1.96 -8.12
CA SER A 67 16.78 -0.85 -8.05
C SER A 67 16.30 0.35 -7.23
N ALA A 68 15.01 0.41 -6.86
CA ALA A 68 14.48 1.44 -5.97
C ALA A 68 15.07 1.30 -4.55
N ASP A 69 15.26 2.42 -3.84
CA ASP A 69 15.73 2.43 -2.46
C ASP A 69 14.74 1.78 -1.50
N PHE A 70 13.44 1.92 -1.76
CA PHE A 70 12.37 1.38 -0.92
C PHE A 70 11.20 0.82 -1.74
N VAL A 71 10.80 -0.42 -1.48
CA VAL A 71 9.73 -1.12 -2.22
C VAL A 71 8.51 -1.41 -1.35
N ILE A 72 7.35 -0.93 -1.79
CA ILE A 72 6.04 -1.11 -1.13
C ILE A 72 5.20 -2.11 -1.93
N ARG A 73 4.72 -3.16 -1.26
CA ARG A 73 3.84 -4.20 -1.83
C ARG A 73 2.54 -4.34 -1.05
N PHE A 74 1.60 -5.11 -1.61
CA PHE A 74 0.28 -5.27 -1.02
C PHE A 74 -0.13 -6.74 -0.88
N ASN A 75 -0.85 -7.01 0.21
CA ASN A 75 -1.74 -8.16 0.37
C ASN A 75 -1.10 -9.54 0.19
N SER A 76 0.21 -9.64 0.49
CA SER A 76 1.00 -10.86 0.26
C SER A 76 0.84 -11.38 -1.19
N ALA A 77 0.92 -10.46 -2.15
CA ALA A 77 0.94 -10.76 -3.58
C ALA A 77 2.19 -11.54 -3.98
N TYR A 78 2.05 -12.53 -4.87
CA TYR A 78 3.16 -13.35 -5.33
C TYR A 78 4.30 -12.50 -5.90
N ILE A 79 5.56 -12.91 -5.69
CA ILE A 79 6.74 -12.20 -6.20
C ILE A 79 7.56 -13.10 -7.10
N ASN A 80 8.17 -12.50 -8.13
CA ASN A 80 9.11 -13.13 -9.04
C ASN A 80 10.13 -12.08 -9.49
N ASP A 81 11.31 -12.53 -9.90
CA ASP A 81 12.42 -11.69 -10.33
C ASP A 81 12.20 -11.01 -11.69
N SER A 82 11.43 -11.62 -12.59
CA SER A 82 11.24 -11.13 -13.95
C SER A 82 10.40 -9.87 -14.01
N ASP A 83 9.17 -9.92 -13.50
CA ASP A 83 8.15 -8.90 -13.75
C ASP A 83 7.99 -7.94 -12.58
N VAL A 84 8.12 -8.44 -11.35
CA VAL A 84 7.69 -7.70 -10.16
C VAL A 84 8.81 -7.49 -9.14
N GLY A 85 9.97 -8.11 -9.33
CA GLY A 85 11.11 -8.01 -8.43
C GLY A 85 10.93 -8.80 -7.13
N LEU A 86 12.04 -8.99 -6.41
CA LEU A 86 12.08 -9.71 -5.13
C LEU A 86 12.19 -8.76 -3.92
N LYS A 87 12.70 -7.55 -4.11
CA LYS A 87 12.89 -6.58 -3.03
C LYS A 87 11.54 -6.16 -2.43
N THR A 88 11.48 -6.13 -1.11
CA THR A 88 10.30 -5.70 -0.35
C THR A 88 10.73 -5.09 0.98
N ASP A 89 10.37 -3.85 1.23
CA ASP A 89 10.67 -3.16 2.49
C ASP A 89 9.42 -2.98 3.35
N LEU A 90 8.27 -2.75 2.71
CA LEU A 90 6.97 -2.65 3.34
C LEU A 90 5.94 -3.48 2.58
N ILE A 91 5.17 -4.30 3.29
CA ILE A 91 4.05 -5.01 2.68
C ILE A 91 2.79 -4.94 3.54
N THR A 92 1.65 -4.67 2.90
CA THR A 92 0.37 -4.69 3.60
C THR A 92 -0.17 -6.11 3.75
N ILE A 93 -0.88 -6.38 4.83
CA ILE A 93 -1.67 -7.61 4.98
C ILE A 93 -3.10 -7.21 5.30
N ASN A 94 -4.03 -7.40 4.35
CA ASN A 94 -5.44 -7.17 4.62
C ASN A 94 -5.95 -8.22 5.64
N PRO A 95 -6.52 -7.81 6.78
CA PRO A 95 -7.05 -8.73 7.79
C PRO A 95 -8.06 -9.75 7.25
N SER A 96 -8.82 -9.42 6.20
CA SER A 96 -9.76 -10.37 5.59
C SER A 96 -9.07 -11.53 4.87
N GLN A 97 -7.84 -11.33 4.38
CA GLN A 97 -7.05 -12.31 3.62
C GLN A 97 -6.09 -13.13 4.49
N ILE A 98 -6.08 -12.90 5.81
CA ILE A 98 -5.27 -13.68 6.74
C ILE A 98 -5.84 -15.09 6.85
N GLN A 99 -5.07 -16.06 6.37
CA GLN A 99 -5.28 -17.48 6.58
C GLN A 99 -4.21 -17.98 7.55
N PHE A 100 -4.60 -18.31 8.79
CA PHE A 100 -3.62 -18.61 9.84
C PHE A 100 -2.81 -19.89 9.59
N SER A 101 -3.35 -20.85 8.83
CA SER A 101 -2.65 -22.09 8.47
C SER A 101 -1.42 -21.84 7.58
N SER A 102 -1.48 -20.85 6.69
CA SER A 102 -0.43 -20.55 5.72
C SER A 102 0.25 -19.20 5.95
N LEU A 103 -0.13 -18.46 7.00
CA LEU A 103 0.36 -17.09 7.23
C LEU A 103 1.89 -17.03 7.30
N LEU A 104 2.53 -17.99 7.99
CA LEU A 104 3.99 -18.01 8.15
C LEU A 104 4.73 -18.20 6.83
N GLU A 105 4.31 -19.18 6.05
CA GLU A 105 4.86 -19.47 4.73
C GLU A 105 4.65 -18.27 3.78
N ARG A 106 3.44 -17.67 3.80
CA ARG A 106 3.14 -16.52 2.94
C ARG A 106 3.95 -15.29 3.27
N VAL A 107 4.37 -15.08 4.52
CA VAL A 107 5.15 -13.89 4.90
C VAL A 107 6.66 -14.12 4.92
N SER A 108 7.12 -15.37 4.94
CA SER A 108 8.57 -15.69 4.99
C SER A 108 9.30 -15.24 3.73
N VAL A 109 8.62 -15.27 2.57
CA VAL A 109 9.19 -14.86 1.27
C VAL A 109 9.59 -13.38 1.23
N TYR A 110 9.02 -12.53 2.08
CA TYR A 110 9.34 -11.09 2.14
C TYR A 110 10.51 -10.77 3.06
N GLY A 111 11.27 -11.79 3.50
CA GLY A 111 12.51 -11.61 4.25
C GLY A 111 12.32 -10.68 5.44
N ASN A 112 13.02 -9.54 5.44
CA ASN A 112 13.02 -8.57 6.54
C ASN A 112 11.96 -7.46 6.43
N ALA A 113 11.03 -7.54 5.48
CA ALA A 113 10.01 -6.51 5.28
C ALA A 113 9.18 -6.21 6.54
N THR A 114 8.78 -4.95 6.68
CA THR A 114 7.76 -4.54 7.65
C THR A 114 6.40 -5.03 7.20
N LEU A 115 5.70 -5.74 8.07
CA LEU A 115 4.35 -6.24 7.80
C LEU A 115 3.33 -5.25 8.37
N ALA A 116 2.66 -4.48 7.52
CA ALA A 116 1.72 -3.45 7.96
C ALA A 116 0.26 -3.91 7.83
N ILE A 117 -0.49 -3.89 8.94
CA ILE A 117 -1.86 -4.39 9.00
C ILE A 117 -2.80 -3.22 9.34
N PRO A 118 -3.88 -2.96 8.57
CA PRO A 118 -4.91 -2.01 8.94
C PRO A 118 -5.85 -2.59 10.02
N ALA A 119 -5.29 -2.86 11.20
CA ALA A 119 -5.97 -3.54 12.32
C ALA A 119 -7.20 -2.80 12.84
N PHE A 120 -7.25 -1.49 12.58
CA PHE A 120 -8.30 -0.58 13.02
C PHE A 120 -9.08 0.03 11.85
N ALA A 121 -9.06 -0.58 10.65
CA ALA A 121 -9.93 -0.16 9.54
C ALA A 121 -11.41 -0.41 9.87
N TYR A 122 -11.71 -1.63 10.34
CA TYR A 122 -13.05 -2.07 10.76
C TYR A 122 -12.97 -2.89 12.06
N THR A 123 -14.08 -3.00 12.78
CA THR A 123 -14.16 -3.77 14.05
C THR A 123 -13.73 -5.22 13.89
N PHE A 124 -14.14 -5.88 12.80
CA PHE A 124 -13.78 -7.27 12.52
C PHE A 124 -12.28 -7.48 12.22
N CYS A 125 -11.54 -6.41 11.91
CA CYS A 125 -10.11 -6.50 11.61
C CYS A 125 -9.25 -6.74 12.85
N THR A 126 -9.66 -6.19 14.01
CA THR A 126 -8.79 -6.12 15.20
C THR A 126 -8.44 -7.51 15.72
N GLY A 127 -9.44 -8.38 15.94
CA GLY A 127 -9.20 -9.72 16.48
C GLY A 127 -8.24 -10.55 15.62
N LYS A 128 -8.43 -10.53 14.28
CA LYS A 128 -7.53 -11.22 13.35
C LYS A 128 -6.11 -10.64 13.36
N SER A 129 -5.99 -9.31 13.42
CA SER A 129 -4.70 -8.61 13.40
C SER A 129 -3.88 -8.86 14.67
N ILE A 130 -4.53 -8.85 15.84
CA ILE A 130 -3.88 -9.18 17.11
C ILE A 130 -3.44 -10.65 17.14
N LYS A 131 -4.27 -11.57 16.63
CA LYS A 131 -3.88 -12.98 16.51
C LYS A 131 -2.67 -13.16 15.59
N ALA A 132 -2.65 -12.46 14.45
CA ALA A 132 -1.51 -12.48 13.52
C ALA A 132 -0.23 -11.92 14.17
N LEU A 133 -0.32 -10.79 14.88
CA LEU A 133 0.80 -10.24 15.64
C LEU A 133 1.35 -11.26 16.64
N LYS A 134 0.48 -11.90 17.45
CA LYS A 134 0.92 -12.91 18.43
C LYS A 134 1.59 -14.12 17.80
N LEU A 135 1.12 -14.57 16.63
CA LEU A 135 1.72 -15.69 15.91
C LEU A 135 3.08 -15.34 15.31
N LEU A 136 3.20 -14.13 14.75
CA LEU A 136 4.41 -13.70 14.03
C LEU A 136 5.50 -13.16 14.96
N HIS A 137 5.14 -12.59 16.11
CA HIS A 137 6.09 -11.94 17.01
C HIS A 137 7.24 -12.84 17.49
N PRO A 138 7.03 -14.11 17.89
CA PRO A 138 8.12 -15.00 18.29
C PRO A 138 9.09 -15.34 17.14
N ILE A 139 8.61 -15.29 15.90
CA ILE A 139 9.34 -15.74 14.70
C ILE A 139 10.04 -14.56 14.01
N ARG A 140 9.49 -13.35 14.17
CA ARG A 140 10.01 -12.10 13.64
C ARG A 140 10.28 -11.10 14.78
N PRO A 141 11.14 -11.44 15.77
CA PRO A 141 11.32 -10.60 16.96
C PRO A 141 11.95 -9.24 16.63
N HIS A 142 12.74 -9.17 15.55
CA HIS A 142 13.44 -7.96 15.10
C HIS A 142 12.74 -7.24 13.94
N GLN A 143 11.69 -7.83 13.34
CA GLN A 143 10.95 -7.24 12.22
C GLN A 143 9.49 -6.98 12.61
N PRO A 144 9.09 -5.72 12.79
CA PRO A 144 7.81 -5.40 13.37
C PRO A 144 6.66 -5.74 12.42
N VAL A 145 5.70 -6.51 12.95
CA VAL A 145 4.31 -6.36 12.51
C VAL A 145 3.82 -5.02 13.04
N ALA A 146 3.52 -4.10 12.14
CA ALA A 146 3.05 -2.76 12.48
C ALA A 146 1.56 -2.60 12.15
N PHE A 147 0.89 -1.71 12.86
CA PHE A 147 -0.49 -1.36 12.57
C PHE A 147 -0.58 0.04 11.99
N PHE A 148 -1.36 0.19 10.92
CA PHE A 148 -1.63 1.52 10.36
C PHE A 148 -2.41 2.37 11.36
N SER A 149 -2.08 3.65 11.40
CA SER A 149 -2.86 4.64 12.13
C SER A 149 -4.21 4.88 11.45
N PRO A 150 -5.33 4.56 12.11
CA PRO A 150 -6.66 4.82 11.53
C PRO A 150 -6.98 6.31 11.45
N ILE A 151 -6.22 7.16 12.16
CA ILE A 151 -6.36 8.61 12.10
C ILE A 151 -5.74 9.10 10.78
N TYR A 152 -4.50 8.71 10.48
CA TYR A 152 -3.84 9.08 9.23
C TYR A 152 -4.64 8.63 8.01
N LEU A 153 -5.04 7.34 7.96
CA LEU A 153 -5.81 6.80 6.82
C LEU A 153 -7.14 7.54 6.61
N ARG A 154 -7.84 7.92 7.68
CA ARG A 154 -9.09 8.68 7.59
C ARG A 154 -8.86 10.12 7.16
N THR A 155 -7.78 10.76 7.61
CA THR A 155 -7.43 12.11 7.17
C THR A 155 -7.13 12.13 5.68
N LEU A 156 -6.40 11.14 5.18
CA LEU A 156 -6.13 10.96 3.75
C LEU A 156 -7.42 10.70 2.96
N ASP A 157 -8.32 9.84 3.46
CA ASP A 157 -9.64 9.61 2.87
C ASP A 157 -10.47 10.90 2.76
N ARG A 158 -10.52 11.71 3.83
CA ARG A 158 -11.21 13.01 3.82
C ARG A 158 -10.58 13.99 2.83
N PHE A 159 -9.26 14.06 2.77
CA PHE A 159 -8.53 14.95 1.85
C PHE A 159 -8.94 14.70 0.39
N TRP A 160 -9.04 13.43 0.01
CA TRP A 160 -9.40 13.00 -1.34
C TRP A 160 -10.89 13.08 -1.63
N LYS A 161 -11.75 12.78 -0.65
CA LYS A 161 -13.20 13.01 -0.76
C LYS A 161 -13.55 14.49 -0.95
N GLY A 162 -12.84 15.38 -0.26
CA GLY A 162 -12.92 16.83 -0.47
C GLY A 162 -12.51 17.29 -1.87
N ARG A 163 -11.83 16.43 -2.64
CA ARG A 163 -11.43 16.65 -4.04
C ARG A 163 -12.27 15.85 -5.04
N GLY A 164 -13.43 15.36 -4.59
CA GLY A 164 -14.43 14.74 -5.45
C GLY A 164 -14.26 13.24 -5.67
N LEU A 165 -13.36 12.54 -4.97
CA LEU A 165 -13.40 11.07 -4.96
C LEU A 165 -14.60 10.58 -4.14
N LYS A 166 -15.41 9.68 -4.71
CA LYS A 166 -16.69 9.23 -4.11
C LYS A 166 -16.68 7.78 -3.63
N SER A 167 -15.51 7.17 -3.45
CA SER A 167 -15.39 5.80 -2.93
C SER A 167 -15.88 5.69 -1.49
N ILE A 168 -16.35 4.50 -1.10
CA ILE A 168 -16.67 4.21 0.31
C ILE A 168 -15.38 4.33 1.13
N ARG A 169 -14.30 3.71 0.62
CA ARG A 169 -12.95 3.76 1.18
C ARG A 169 -11.93 3.80 0.04
N LEU A 170 -10.84 4.53 0.19
CA LEU A 170 -9.71 4.45 -0.73
C LEU A 170 -9.11 3.03 -0.74
N SER A 171 -8.58 2.59 -1.89
CA SER A 171 -7.81 1.35 -1.94
C SER A 171 -6.52 1.46 -1.12
N SER A 172 -6.02 0.33 -0.60
CA SER A 172 -4.71 0.31 0.08
C SER A 172 -3.59 0.82 -0.84
N GLY A 173 -3.69 0.51 -2.13
CA GLY A 173 -2.77 0.97 -3.15
C GLY A 173 -2.74 2.49 -3.25
N PHE A 174 -3.90 3.12 -3.45
CA PHE A 174 -3.99 4.57 -3.53
C PHE A 174 -3.55 5.26 -2.24
N MET A 175 -3.88 4.68 -1.08
CA MET A 175 -3.39 5.18 0.22
C MET A 175 -1.86 5.18 0.29
N LEU A 176 -1.18 4.07 -0.05
CA LEU A 176 0.28 4.00 0.06
C LEU A 176 1.04 4.70 -1.06
N ILE A 177 0.45 4.92 -2.24
CA ILE A 177 1.04 5.84 -3.22
C ILE A 177 1.10 7.26 -2.63
N ASN A 178 0.02 7.73 -2.01
CA ASN A 178 0.00 9.02 -1.36
C ASN A 178 0.98 9.11 -0.19
N THR A 179 1.08 8.04 0.61
CA THR A 179 2.12 7.94 1.64
C THR A 179 3.53 8.01 1.04
N ALA A 180 3.80 7.34 -0.09
CA ALA A 180 5.10 7.43 -0.76
C ALA A 180 5.40 8.88 -1.23
N LEU A 181 4.40 9.60 -1.75
CA LEU A 181 4.54 11.03 -2.11
C LEU A 181 4.88 11.93 -0.92
N GLU A 182 4.55 11.51 0.30
CA GLU A 182 4.92 12.23 1.52
C GLU A 182 6.31 11.87 2.04
N LEU A 183 6.76 10.63 1.79
CA LEU A 183 7.96 10.06 2.39
C LEU A 183 9.18 10.01 1.46
N CYS A 184 8.98 9.98 0.14
CA CYS A 184 10.03 9.70 -0.83
C CYS A 184 10.41 10.94 -1.66
N GLU A 185 11.62 10.93 -2.21
CA GLU A 185 12.09 11.94 -3.16
C GLU A 185 11.48 11.70 -4.54
N ASP A 186 11.53 10.46 -5.02
CA ASP A 186 10.96 10.03 -6.30
C ASP A 186 10.02 8.83 -6.10
N VAL A 187 8.85 8.86 -6.74
CA VAL A 187 7.83 7.80 -6.60
C VAL A 187 7.53 7.19 -7.97
N HIS A 188 7.82 5.90 -8.09
CA HIS A 188 7.48 5.09 -9.25
C HIS A 188 6.38 4.10 -8.88
N VAL A 189 5.36 4.02 -9.73
CA VAL A 189 4.14 3.25 -9.48
C VAL A 189 3.97 2.21 -10.57
N TYR A 190 3.88 0.95 -10.18
CA TYR A 190 3.83 -0.22 -11.08
C TYR A 190 2.56 -1.04 -10.78
N GLY A 191 1.92 -1.61 -11.81
CA GLY A 191 0.79 -2.52 -11.59
C GLY A 191 -0.50 -1.87 -11.09
N PHE A 192 -0.67 -0.57 -11.31
CA PHE A 192 -1.90 0.16 -11.01
C PHE A 192 -2.71 0.33 -12.30
N TRP A 193 -3.43 -0.72 -12.70
CA TRP A 193 -4.27 -0.75 -13.89
C TRP A 193 -5.61 -1.40 -13.57
N PRO A 194 -6.69 -0.63 -13.36
CA PRO A 194 -7.98 -1.16 -12.93
C PRO A 194 -8.88 -1.58 -14.09
N PHE A 195 -8.33 -1.79 -15.28
CA PHE A 195 -9.09 -2.09 -16.50
C PHE A 195 -8.81 -3.51 -17.00
N GLY A 196 -9.79 -4.09 -17.71
CA GLY A 196 -9.72 -5.46 -18.21
C GLY A 196 -9.02 -5.62 -19.56
N ALA A 197 -8.55 -4.53 -20.15
CA ALA A 197 -7.76 -4.53 -21.37
C ALA A 197 -6.63 -3.49 -21.25
N ASP A 198 -5.53 -3.66 -21.98
CA ASP A 198 -4.43 -2.70 -22.07
C ASP A 198 -4.72 -1.57 -23.08
N LEU A 199 -3.71 -0.74 -23.39
CA LEU A 199 -3.84 0.35 -24.36
C LEU A 199 -3.96 -0.12 -25.82
N GLN A 200 -3.73 -1.41 -26.08
CA GLN A 200 -3.82 -2.05 -27.39
C GLN A 200 -5.03 -3.00 -27.47
N ASP A 201 -5.99 -2.88 -26.53
CA ASP A 201 -7.18 -3.72 -26.40
C ASP A 201 -6.89 -5.22 -26.13
N ASN A 202 -5.67 -5.58 -25.71
CA ASN A 202 -5.41 -6.95 -25.30
C ASN A 202 -6.01 -7.23 -23.91
N PRO A 203 -6.60 -8.41 -23.66
CA PRO A 203 -7.15 -8.75 -22.35
C PRO A 203 -6.09 -8.75 -21.24
N VAL A 204 -6.38 -8.04 -20.15
CA VAL A 204 -5.53 -7.96 -18.96
C VAL A 204 -6.24 -8.62 -17.78
N PRO A 205 -5.63 -9.62 -17.12
CA PRO A 205 -6.21 -10.20 -15.91
C PRO A 205 -6.23 -9.17 -14.78
N TYR A 206 -7.12 -9.35 -13.81
CA TYR A 206 -7.22 -8.41 -12.69
C TYR A 206 -5.95 -8.40 -11.83
N HIS A 207 -5.40 -9.58 -11.53
CA HIS A 207 -4.09 -9.71 -10.90
C HIS A 207 -3.07 -10.38 -11.82
N TYR A 208 -1.78 -10.07 -11.63
CA TYR A 208 -0.71 -10.73 -12.40
C TYR A 208 -0.46 -12.20 -11.99
N TYR A 209 -0.97 -12.63 -10.83
CA TYR A 209 -0.64 -13.93 -10.23
C TYR A 209 -1.84 -14.87 -10.02
N ASP A 210 -3.07 -14.44 -10.30
CA ASP A 210 -4.28 -15.26 -10.13
C ASP A 210 -5.36 -14.94 -11.17
N GLN A 211 -6.48 -15.65 -11.08
CA GLN A 211 -7.66 -15.47 -11.94
C GLN A 211 -8.85 -14.86 -11.19
N LEU A 212 -8.59 -14.18 -10.06
CA LEU A 212 -9.64 -13.53 -9.28
C LEU A 212 -10.20 -12.33 -10.03
N ARG A 213 -11.43 -11.95 -9.69
CA ARG A 213 -12.11 -10.79 -10.26
C ARG A 213 -12.18 -9.64 -9.25
N PRO A 214 -12.22 -8.38 -9.72
CA PRO A 214 -12.38 -7.24 -8.83
C PRO A 214 -13.69 -7.32 -8.06
N HIS A 215 -13.67 -6.87 -6.81
CA HIS A 215 -14.87 -6.66 -6.01
C HIS A 215 -15.24 -5.16 -6.07
N PRO A 216 -16.19 -4.74 -6.92
CA PRO A 216 -16.31 -3.34 -7.36
C PRO A 216 -16.95 -2.39 -6.33
N TYR A 217 -17.43 -2.92 -5.20
CA TYR A 217 -18.28 -2.18 -4.29
C TYR A 217 -17.53 -1.25 -3.32
N MET A 218 -16.33 -1.63 -2.86
CA MET A 218 -15.64 -0.90 -1.79
C MET A 218 -14.80 0.28 -2.31
N HIS A 219 -14.11 0.07 -3.42
CA HIS A 219 -13.14 1.00 -3.97
C HIS A 219 -13.58 1.45 -5.36
N LYS A 220 -13.30 2.72 -5.70
CA LYS A 220 -13.52 3.26 -7.04
C LYS A 220 -12.18 3.35 -7.76
N MET A 221 -11.55 2.20 -8.00
CA MET A 221 -10.19 2.14 -8.55
C MET A 221 -10.02 2.86 -9.90
N PRO A 222 -11.00 2.85 -10.83
CA PRO A 222 -10.92 3.70 -12.02
C PRO A 222 -10.85 5.20 -11.71
N GLU A 223 -11.62 5.69 -10.74
CA GLU A 223 -11.56 7.10 -10.32
C GLU A 223 -10.23 7.41 -9.61
N GLU A 224 -9.72 6.50 -8.79
CA GLU A 224 -8.40 6.61 -8.15
C GLU A 224 -7.29 6.67 -9.22
N PHE A 225 -7.35 5.81 -10.24
CA PHE A 225 -6.41 5.80 -11.35
C PHE A 225 -6.38 7.12 -12.11
N VAL A 226 -7.54 7.75 -12.36
CA VAL A 226 -7.58 9.08 -12.98
C VAL A 226 -6.80 10.11 -12.13
N ARG A 227 -6.84 10.02 -10.79
CA ARG A 227 -6.03 10.88 -9.92
C ARG A 227 -4.54 10.56 -10.01
N LEU A 228 -4.18 9.28 -10.10
CA LEU A 228 -2.79 8.87 -10.31
C LEU A 228 -2.25 9.38 -11.65
N LEU A 229 -3.05 9.31 -12.72
CA LEU A 229 -2.70 9.84 -14.03
C LEU A 229 -2.52 11.37 -14.01
N GLN A 230 -3.38 12.09 -13.28
CA GLN A 230 -3.23 13.53 -13.06
C GLN A 230 -1.91 13.85 -12.34
N LEU A 231 -1.60 13.14 -11.25
CA LEU A 231 -0.34 13.29 -10.53
C LEU A 231 0.87 12.97 -11.42
N HIS A 232 0.76 11.95 -12.26
CA HIS A 232 1.78 11.61 -13.25
C HIS A 232 2.02 12.74 -14.26
N SER A 233 0.95 13.28 -14.84
CA SER A 233 1.04 14.40 -15.79
C SER A 233 1.64 15.68 -15.21
N GLN A 234 1.58 15.82 -13.88
CA GLN A 234 2.15 16.95 -13.14
C GLN A 234 3.60 16.71 -12.70
N GLY A 235 4.17 15.55 -13.04
CA GLY A 235 5.53 15.16 -12.62
C GLY A 235 5.63 14.83 -11.13
N ALA A 236 4.52 14.62 -10.42
CA ALA A 236 4.53 14.29 -9.00
C ALA A 236 4.90 12.82 -8.73
N LEU A 237 4.64 11.94 -9.70
CA LEU A 237 5.03 10.53 -9.69
C LEU A 237 5.22 10.01 -11.11
N THR A 238 5.88 8.86 -11.26
CA THR A 238 5.98 8.15 -12.53
C THR A 238 5.06 6.94 -12.50
N LEU A 239 4.05 6.91 -13.39
CA LEU A 239 3.12 5.79 -13.52
C LEU A 239 3.57 4.90 -14.69
N HIS A 240 4.01 3.69 -14.38
CA HIS A 240 4.48 2.73 -15.37
C HIS A 240 3.34 1.87 -15.89
N LEU A 241 3.02 2.04 -17.17
CA LEU A 241 1.87 1.42 -17.84
C LEU A 241 2.26 0.49 -19.01
N GLN A 242 3.55 0.33 -19.27
CA GLN A 242 4.10 -0.45 -20.37
C GLN A 242 5.23 -1.35 -19.83
N PRO A 243 5.65 -2.38 -20.60
CA PRO A 243 6.83 -3.17 -20.25
C PRO A 243 8.06 -2.30 -20.03
N CYS A 244 8.89 -2.67 -19.07
CA CYS A 244 10.14 -1.99 -18.78
C CYS A 244 11.22 -2.42 -19.78
N SER A 245 12.16 -1.51 -20.06
CA SER A 245 13.30 -1.85 -20.91
C SER A 245 14.29 -2.75 -20.17
N LEU A 246 14.88 -3.70 -20.89
CA LEU A 246 15.98 -4.52 -20.36
C LEU A 246 17.27 -3.71 -20.16
N ASP A 247 17.35 -2.52 -20.77
CA ASP A 247 18.55 -1.67 -20.79
C ASP A 247 18.61 -0.62 -19.68
N THR A 248 17.59 -0.53 -18.82
CA THR A 248 17.61 0.40 -17.67
C THR A 248 18.47 -0.18 -16.54
N PRO A 249 19.54 0.54 -16.09
CA PRO A 249 20.46 0.08 -15.06
C PRO A 249 19.82 -0.32 -13.73
#